data_AF-A0AAX2CMU4-F1
#
_entry.id   AF-A0AAX2CMU4-F1
#
_cell.length_a   1.000
_cell.length_b   1.000
_cell.length_c   1.000
_cell.angle_alpha   90.00
_cell.angle_beta   90.00
_cell.angle_gamma   90.00
#
_symmetry.space_group_name_H-M   'P 1'
#
loop_
_entity.id
_entity.type
_entity.pdbx_description
1 polymer ?
#
loop_
_entity_poly.entity_id
_entity_poly.type
_entity_poly.pdbx_seq_one_letter_code
_entity_poly.pdbx_strand_id
1 'polypeptide(L)'
;MRIYERGLERLVTLMNKKGRFAFTSSKREAFTHSDYIFIVVGTLSLPNGTADLTYIQNACYDIGTYVNRDVIIITKSKVPVGTNELIKKWMYKNVCSQHQIEVVSNLEFLREGSGVYDFFYNRSP
;
A
#
# COMPACT_ATOMS: atom_id res chain seq x y z
N MET A 1 -6.12 3.95 -19.17
CA MET A 1 -6.21 3.73 -17.71
C MET A 1 -7.15 2.55 -17.45
N ARG A 2 -6.93 1.71 -16.43
CA ARG A 2 -7.72 0.46 -16.21
C ARG A 2 -9.03 0.66 -15.44
N ILE A 3 -9.29 1.86 -14.92
CA ILE A 3 -10.51 2.24 -14.20
C ILE A 3 -10.96 3.63 -14.67
N TYR A 4 -12.26 3.92 -14.54
CA TYR A 4 -12.82 5.24 -14.78
C TYR A 4 -12.99 5.98 -13.46
N GLU A 5 -12.31 7.11 -13.31
CA GLU A 5 -12.38 7.96 -12.11
C GLU A 5 -12.19 9.42 -12.55
N ARG A 6 -13.08 10.31 -12.09
CA ARG A 6 -13.13 11.67 -12.63
C ARG A 6 -11.88 12.46 -12.24
N GLY A 7 -11.10 12.87 -13.25
CA GLY A 7 -9.88 13.65 -13.07
C GLY A 7 -8.61 12.85 -12.81
N LEU A 8 -8.71 11.52 -12.62
CA LEU A 8 -7.55 10.68 -12.33
C LEU A 8 -6.56 10.62 -13.51
N GLU A 9 -7.05 10.49 -14.74
CA GLU A 9 -6.18 10.42 -15.93
C GLU A 9 -5.34 11.70 -16.07
N ARG A 10 -5.97 12.87 -15.94
CA ARG A 10 -5.28 14.17 -15.98
C ARG A 10 -4.21 14.26 -14.89
N LEU A 11 -4.51 13.83 -13.65
CA LEU A 11 -3.56 13.86 -12.55
C LEU A 11 -2.37 12.94 -12.80
N VAL A 12 -2.60 11.70 -13.23
CA VAL A 12 -1.56 10.72 -13.54
C VAL A 12 -0.65 11.26 -14.65
N THR A 13 -1.21 11.76 -15.75
CA THR A 13 -0.42 12.34 -16.85
C THR A 13 0.41 13.54 -16.39
N LEU A 14 -0.16 14.43 -15.57
CA LEU A 14 0.55 15.60 -15.05
C LEU A 14 1.71 15.21 -14.13
N MET A 15 1.48 14.28 -13.21
CA MET A 15 2.50 13.84 -12.25
C MET A 15 3.62 13.05 -12.92
N ASN A 16 3.29 12.24 -13.94
CA ASN A 16 4.27 11.55 -14.76
C ASN A 16 5.13 12.54 -15.57
N LYS A 17 4.52 13.53 -16.25
CA LYS A 17 5.26 14.59 -16.95
C LYS A 17 6.18 15.41 -16.03
N LYS A 18 5.82 15.56 -14.75
CA LYS A 18 6.64 16.24 -13.74
C LYS A 18 7.74 15.35 -13.13
N GLY A 19 7.84 14.08 -13.52
CA GLY A 19 8.80 13.12 -12.97
C GLY A 19 8.52 12.75 -11.50
N ARG A 20 7.30 13.00 -11.00
CA ARG A 20 6.90 12.74 -9.61
C ARG A 20 6.11 11.45 -9.43
N PHE A 21 5.79 10.76 -10.51
CA PHE A 21 4.98 9.54 -10.50
C PHE A 21 5.37 8.63 -11.65
N ALA A 22 5.59 7.34 -11.34
CA ALA A 22 5.89 6.31 -12.31
C ALA A 22 5.18 5.01 -11.92
N PHE A 23 4.90 4.17 -12.93
CA PHE A 23 4.47 2.80 -12.71
C PHE A 23 5.66 1.87 -12.96
N THR A 24 5.84 0.88 -12.11
CA THR A 24 6.83 -0.19 -12.31
C THR A 24 6.25 -1.51 -11.85
N SER A 25 6.70 -2.60 -12.49
CA SER A 25 6.51 -3.98 -12.01
C SER A 25 7.76 -4.53 -11.32
N SER A 26 8.86 -3.76 -11.32
CA SER A 26 10.11 -4.12 -10.63
C SER A 26 9.99 -3.82 -9.15
N LYS A 27 9.84 -4.89 -8.35
CA LYS A 27 9.78 -4.81 -6.88
C LYS A 27 11.05 -4.19 -6.28
N ARG A 28 12.21 -4.51 -6.86
CA ARG A 28 13.50 -3.91 -6.47
C ARG A 28 13.48 -2.40 -6.65
N GLU A 29 13.08 -1.93 -7.84
CA GLU A 29 12.99 -0.49 -8.13
C GLU A 29 12.00 0.20 -7.19
N ALA A 30 10.86 -0.42 -6.91
CA ALA A 30 9.81 0.15 -6.07
C ALA A 30 10.21 0.28 -4.58
N PHE A 31 11.01 -0.65 -4.03
CA PHE A 31 11.21 -0.75 -2.59
C PHE A 31 12.59 -0.34 -2.08
N THR A 32 13.64 -0.45 -2.91
CA THR A 32 15.02 -0.19 -2.46
C THR A 32 15.23 1.22 -1.91
N HIS A 33 14.52 2.25 -2.40
CA HIS A 33 14.73 3.63 -1.92
C HIS A 33 13.51 4.24 -1.24
N SER A 34 12.51 3.44 -0.87
CA SER A 34 11.25 3.93 -0.32
C SER A 34 11.31 4.11 1.19
N ASP A 35 11.05 5.34 1.65
CA ASP A 35 10.91 5.65 3.09
C ASP A 35 9.51 5.26 3.62
N TYR A 36 8.50 5.32 2.75
CA TYR A 36 7.10 5.01 3.04
C TYR A 36 6.54 4.07 1.99
N ILE A 37 5.88 3.00 2.43
CA ILE A 37 5.26 2.01 1.53
C ILE A 37 3.80 1.83 1.90
N PHE A 38 2.91 2.18 0.97
CA PHE A 38 1.47 1.96 1.13
C PHE A 38 1.07 0.60 0.56
N ILE A 39 0.47 -0.25 1.39
CA ILE A 39 -0.15 -1.50 0.96
C ILE A 39 -1.64 -1.22 0.67
N VAL A 40 -2.00 -1.32 -0.61
CA VAL A 40 -3.33 -0.97 -1.15
C VAL A 40 -3.90 -2.12 -1.99
N VAL A 41 -3.64 -3.36 -1.57
CA VAL A 41 -4.15 -4.57 -2.24
C VAL A 41 -5.55 -4.92 -1.74
N GLY A 42 -6.34 -5.62 -2.55
CA GLY A 42 -7.64 -6.11 -2.14
C GLY A 42 -7.55 -7.21 -1.08
N THR A 43 -8.51 -7.21 -0.16
CA THR A 43 -8.71 -8.21 0.89
C THR A 43 -10.11 -8.78 0.74
N LEU A 44 -10.28 -9.65 -0.26
CA LEU A 44 -11.54 -10.34 -0.48
C LEU A 44 -11.88 -11.26 0.70
N SER A 45 -13.16 -11.54 0.90
CA SER A 45 -13.59 -12.53 1.91
C SER A 45 -13.36 -13.95 1.42
N LEU A 46 -12.80 -14.80 2.29
CA LEU A 46 -12.74 -16.25 2.11
C LEU A 46 -14.13 -16.89 2.27
N PRO A 47 -14.34 -18.16 1.87
CA PRO A 47 -15.64 -18.85 1.99
C PRO A 47 -16.20 -18.90 3.42
N ASN A 48 -15.33 -18.84 4.43
CA ASN A 48 -15.70 -18.79 5.84
C ASN A 48 -15.98 -17.37 6.38
N GLY A 49 -15.97 -16.35 5.51
CA GLY A 49 -16.22 -14.95 5.85
C GLY A 49 -15.02 -14.19 6.41
N THR A 50 -13.90 -14.86 6.69
CA THR A 50 -12.67 -14.17 7.14
C THR A 50 -11.98 -13.44 5.98
N ALA A 51 -11.21 -12.39 6.30
CA ALA A 51 -10.45 -11.66 5.27
C ALA A 51 -9.29 -12.50 4.73
N ASP A 52 -9.14 -12.56 3.42
CA ASP A 52 -7.96 -13.13 2.78
C ASP A 52 -6.78 -12.16 2.90
N LEU A 53 -5.77 -12.56 3.68
CA LEU A 53 -4.54 -11.78 3.89
C LEU A 53 -3.38 -12.21 2.97
N THR A 54 -3.61 -13.14 2.04
CA THR A 54 -2.56 -13.68 1.16
C THR A 54 -1.83 -12.58 0.39
N TYR A 55 -2.57 -11.61 -0.17
CA TYR A 55 -1.96 -10.49 -0.90
C TYR A 55 -1.15 -9.55 0.00
N ILE A 56 -1.60 -9.33 1.25
CA ILE A 56 -0.86 -8.54 2.25
C ILE A 56 0.44 -9.26 2.61
N GLN A 57 0.37 -10.57 2.86
CA GLN A 57 1.52 -11.38 3.21
C GLN A 57 2.56 -11.43 2.06
N ASN A 58 2.10 -11.57 0.82
CA ASN A 58 2.96 -11.55 -0.37
C ASN A 58 3.63 -10.18 -0.54
N ALA A 59 2.89 -9.08 -0.32
CA ALA A 59 3.47 -7.74 -0.32
C ALA A 59 4.56 -7.60 0.76
N CYS A 60 4.33 -8.12 1.97
CA CYS A 60 5.33 -8.11 3.04
C CYS A 60 6.60 -8.91 2.66
N TYR A 61 6.44 -10.06 2.01
CA TYR A 61 7.57 -10.84 1.51
C TYR A 61 8.39 -10.05 0.48
N ASP A 62 7.71 -9.43 -0.49
CA ASP A 62 8.36 -8.64 -1.52
C ASP A 62 9.08 -7.41 -0.95
N ILE A 63 8.41 -6.64 -0.08
CA ILE A 63 9.01 -5.49 0.59
C ILE A 63 10.23 -5.94 1.39
N GLY A 64 10.08 -7.00 2.19
CA GLY A 64 11.15 -7.48 3.05
C GLY A 64 12.39 -7.97 2.28
N THR A 65 12.19 -8.50 1.08
CA THR A 65 13.27 -8.98 0.20
C THR A 65 14.11 -7.84 -0.38
N TYR A 66 13.52 -6.67 -0.63
CA TYR A 66 14.16 -5.61 -1.42
C TYR A 66 14.43 -4.30 -0.66
N VAL A 67 13.81 -4.11 0.50
CA VAL A 67 14.08 -2.94 1.35
C VAL A 67 15.48 -3.05 1.97
N ASN A 68 16.22 -1.95 1.96
CA ASN A 68 17.59 -1.88 2.48
C ASN A 68 17.83 -0.66 3.38
N ARG A 69 16.75 -0.16 3.99
CA ARG A 69 16.74 0.99 4.88
C ARG A 69 15.52 0.96 5.79
N ASP A 70 15.50 1.85 6.78
CA ASP A 70 14.36 2.02 7.65
C ASP A 70 13.12 2.44 6.86
N VAL A 71 11.98 1.85 7.19
CA VAL A 71 10.75 2.01 6.39
C VAL A 71 9.50 2.04 7.26
N ILE A 72 8.55 2.90 6.88
CA ILE A 72 7.21 2.93 7.46
C ILE A 72 6.25 2.26 6.47
N ILE A 73 5.63 1.18 6.90
CA ILE A 73 4.62 0.45 6.15
C ILE A 73 3.24 0.94 6.57
N ILE A 74 2.46 1.41 5.59
CA ILE A 74 1.12 1.95 5.80
C ILE A 74 0.10 1.01 5.18
N THR A 75 -0.71 0.38 6.01
CA THR A 75 -1.84 -0.42 5.54
C THR A 75 -3.03 0.49 5.25
N LYS A 76 -3.39 0.60 3.96
CA LYS A 76 -4.62 1.27 3.49
C LYS A 76 -5.76 0.27 3.30
N SER A 77 -5.44 -0.95 2.91
CA SER A 77 -6.39 -2.05 2.73
C SER A 77 -7.26 -2.28 3.97
N LYS A 78 -8.54 -2.55 3.77
CA LYS A 78 -9.46 -2.92 4.85
C LYS A 78 -9.08 -4.29 5.40
N VAL A 79 -8.46 -4.32 6.58
CA VAL A 79 -7.97 -5.55 7.22
C VAL A 79 -8.60 -5.74 8.60
N PRO A 80 -8.70 -6.98 9.10
CA PRO A 80 -9.13 -7.23 10.48
C PRO A 80 -8.18 -6.59 11.51
N VAL A 81 -8.71 -6.30 12.69
CA VAL A 81 -7.91 -5.88 13.85
C VAL A 81 -6.81 -6.90 14.14
N GLY A 82 -5.61 -6.42 14.50
CA GLY A 82 -4.43 -7.27 14.74
C GLY A 82 -3.58 -7.55 13.50
N THR A 83 -4.04 -7.20 12.30
CA THR A 83 -3.27 -7.43 11.06
C THR A 83 -1.93 -6.70 11.04
N ASN A 84 -1.83 -5.51 11.65
CA ASN A 84 -0.55 -4.80 11.74
C ASN A 84 0.53 -5.60 12.51
N GLU A 85 0.14 -6.36 13.53
CA GLU A 85 1.08 -7.23 14.26
C GLU A 85 1.52 -8.43 13.42
N LEU A 86 0.63 -8.96 12.57
CA LEU A 86 0.99 -9.98 11.57
C LEU A 86 1.97 -9.43 10.54
N ILE A 87 1.73 -8.22 10.02
CA ILE A 87 2.63 -7.54 9.08
C ILE A 87 4.01 -7.36 9.71
N LYS A 88 4.10 -6.83 10.93
CA LYS A 88 5.38 -6.73 11.67
C LYS A 88 6.08 -8.09 11.71
N LYS A 89 5.37 -9.14 12.13
CA LYS A 89 5.93 -10.50 12.21
C LYS A 89 6.43 -11.03 10.86
N TRP A 90 5.69 -10.82 9.78
CA TRP A 90 6.11 -11.25 8.44
C TRP A 90 7.31 -10.44 7.94
N MET A 91 7.33 -9.14 8.20
CA MET A 91 8.44 -8.27 7.84
C MET A 91 9.73 -8.64 8.58
N TYR A 92 9.67 -8.84 9.90
CA TYR A 92 10.84 -9.26 10.70
C TYR A 92 11.42 -10.62 10.31
N LYS A 93 10.63 -11.48 9.66
CA LYS A 93 11.14 -12.76 9.13
C LYS A 93 11.94 -12.60 7.83
N ASN A 94 11.70 -11.54 7.07
CA ASN A 94 12.22 -11.38 5.72
C ASN A 94 13.25 -10.23 5.60
N VAL A 95 13.15 -9.20 6.43
CA VAL A 95 14.07 -8.05 6.41
C VAL A 95 15.37 -8.38 7.15
N CYS A 96 16.48 -7.89 6.60
CA CYS A 96 17.78 -7.92 7.28
C CYS A 96 17.69 -7.15 8.62
N SER A 97 18.13 -7.77 9.72
CA SER A 97 17.92 -7.32 11.11
C SER A 97 18.49 -5.94 11.48
N GLN A 98 19.06 -5.21 10.53
CA GLN A 98 19.69 -3.90 10.70
C GLN A 98 18.77 -2.71 10.39
N HIS A 99 17.56 -2.93 9.86
CA HIS A 99 16.64 -1.85 9.50
C HIS A 99 15.41 -1.83 10.40
N GLN A 100 15.00 -0.62 10.80
CA GLN A 100 13.80 -0.39 11.59
C GLN A 100 12.55 -0.43 10.71
N ILE A 101 11.53 -1.12 11.21
CA ILE A 101 10.26 -1.29 10.50
C ILE A 101 9.14 -0.83 11.41
N GLU A 102 8.43 0.21 10.98
CA GLU A 102 7.21 0.64 11.61
C GLU A 102 6.01 0.26 10.76
N VAL A 103 4.91 -0.10 11.41
CA VAL A 103 3.67 -0.49 10.74
C VAL A 103 2.53 0.31 11.30
N VAL A 104 1.89 1.09 10.44
CA VAL A 104 0.76 1.96 10.79
C VAL A 104 -0.45 1.61 9.94
N SER A 105 -1.64 1.87 10.48
CA SER A 105 -2.89 1.77 9.71
C SER A 105 -3.32 3.17 9.31
N ASN A 106 -3.66 3.36 8.04
CA ASN A 106 -4.25 4.58 7.51
C ASN A 106 -5.33 4.15 6.54
N LEU A 107 -6.49 3.76 7.05
CA LEU A 107 -7.61 3.29 6.22
C LEU A 107 -8.04 4.35 5.20
N GLU A 108 -8.73 3.91 4.16
CA GLU A 108 -9.34 4.82 3.18
C GLU A 108 -10.86 4.88 3.34
N PHE A 109 -11.42 6.01 2.91
CA PHE A 109 -12.86 6.29 2.90
C PHE A 109 -13.29 6.86 1.54
N LEU A 110 -12.65 6.40 0.46
CA LEU A 110 -12.89 6.86 -0.89
C LEU A 110 -14.13 6.16 -1.47
N ARG A 111 -14.96 6.90 -2.21
CA ARG A 111 -16.06 6.32 -2.98
C ARG A 111 -15.67 6.19 -4.44
N GLU A 112 -16.07 5.08 -5.07
CA GLU A 112 -15.84 4.84 -6.49
C GLU A 112 -16.50 5.93 -7.34
N GLY A 113 -15.75 6.47 -8.32
CA GLY A 113 -16.21 7.54 -9.19
C GLY A 113 -16.01 8.96 -8.63
N SER A 114 -15.69 9.10 -7.34
CA SER A 114 -15.30 10.36 -6.70
C SER A 114 -14.02 10.27 -5.88
N GLY A 115 -13.23 9.20 -6.02
CA GLY A 115 -12.05 8.95 -5.19
C GLY A 115 -11.01 10.07 -5.25
N VAL A 116 -10.85 10.74 -6.40
CA VAL A 116 -9.96 11.91 -6.51
C VAL A 116 -10.48 13.07 -5.66
N TYR A 117 -11.78 13.37 -5.75
CA TYR A 117 -12.38 14.44 -4.96
C TYR A 117 -12.31 14.10 -3.46
N ASP A 118 -12.66 12.87 -3.09
CA ASP A 118 -12.68 12.44 -1.71
C ASP A 118 -11.26 12.49 -1.10
N PHE A 119 -10.20 12.17 -1.85
CA PHE A 119 -8.83 12.27 -1.35
C PHE A 119 -8.40 13.70 -0.98
N PHE A 120 -8.81 14.71 -1.76
CA PHE A 120 -8.40 16.11 -1.53
C PHE A 120 -9.34 16.88 -0.61
N TYR A 121 -10.62 16.53 -0.57
CA TYR A 121 -11.65 17.36 0.04
C TYR A 121 -12.50 16.63 1.08
N ASN A 122 -12.44 15.30 1.17
CA ASN A 122 -13.13 14.61 2.24
C ASN A 122 -12.39 14.91 3.55
N ARG A 123 -13.08 15.58 4.46
CA ARG A 123 -12.67 15.61 5.86
C ARG A 123 -13.17 14.30 6.43
N SER A 124 -12.26 13.44 6.88
CA SER A 124 -12.65 12.31 7.73
C SER A 124 -13.64 12.81 8.79
N PRO A 125 -14.76 12.12 9.02
CA PRO A 125 -15.72 12.52 10.05
C PRO A 125 -15.05 12.63 11.43
#